data_AF-A0A9D6ZKS2-F1
#
_entry.id   AF-A0A9D6ZKS2-F1
#
_cell.length_a   1.000
_cell.length_b   1.000
_cell.length_c   1.000
_cell.angle_alpha   90.00
_cell.angle_beta   90.00
_cell.angle_gamma   90.00
#
_symmetry.space_group_name_H-M   'P 1'
#
loop_
_entity.id
_entity.type
_entity.pdbx_description
1 polymer ?
#
loop_
_entity_poly.entity_id
_entity_poly.type
_entity_poly.pdbx_seq_one_letter_code
_entity_poly.pdbx_strand_id
1 'polypeptide(L)' 'MVREINIEEQPGKVVGRRRAPADPLRSSRDTKREAEAWSRAFDRPFVPRGVYRFRTFEEADEWMWAMLSRPSASRR' A
#
# COMPACT_ATOMS: atom_id res chain seq x y z
N MET A 1 11.06 51.76 26.72
CA MET A 1 10.38 51.70 25.41
C MET A 1 9.37 50.56 25.51
N VAL A 2 8.11 50.87 25.83
CA VAL A 2 7.06 49.87 26.07
C VAL A 2 6.38 49.57 24.74
N ARG A 3 6.24 48.30 24.36
CA ARG A 3 5.51 47.87 23.16
C ARG A 3 4.03 47.79 23.53
N GLU A 4 3.21 48.62 22.88
CA GLU A 4 1.75 48.51 22.93
C GLU A 4 1.33 47.17 22.32
N ILE A 5 0.55 46.41 23.09
CA ILE A 5 -0.08 45.17 22.62
C ILE A 5 -1.54 45.53 22.37
N ASN A 6 -1.96 45.52 21.10
CA ASN A 6 -3.33 45.86 20.73
C ASN A 6 -4.26 44.70 21.13
N ILE A 7 -5.09 44.94 22.15
CA ILE A 7 -5.98 43.94 22.75
C ILE A 7 -7.31 43.79 21.99
N GLU A 8 -7.59 44.69 21.05
CA GLU A 8 -8.84 44.71 20.25
C GLU A 8 -8.79 43.75 19.04
N GLU A 9 -7.64 43.14 18.75
CA GLU A 9 -7.48 42.27 17.59
C GLU A 9 -8.16 40.91 17.82
N GLN A 10 -9.34 40.73 17.24
CA GLN A 10 -10.05 39.46 17.30
C GLN A 10 -9.32 38.40 16.47
N PRO A 11 -9.00 37.22 17.05
CA PRO A 11 -8.28 36.17 16.34
C PRO A 11 -9.05 35.74 15.09
N GLY A 12 -8.34 35.66 13.96
CA GLY A 12 -8.89 35.54 12.62
C GLY A 12 -9.91 34.42 12.37
N LYS A 13 -10.62 34.56 11.23
CA LYS A 13 -11.71 33.69 10.76
C LYS A 13 -11.41 32.20 10.92
N VAL A 14 -12.26 31.50 11.68
CA VAL A 14 -12.21 30.04 11.80
C VAL A 14 -12.62 29.39 10.48
N VAL A 15 -11.64 28.90 9.73
CA VAL A 15 -11.84 28.17 8.47
C VAL A 15 -12.17 26.70 8.74
N GLY A 16 -13.46 26.42 8.92
CA GLY A 16 -14.04 25.06 8.86
C GLY A 16 -13.63 24.12 10.01
N ARG A 17 -14.58 23.31 10.49
CA ARG A 17 -14.27 22.27 11.46
C ARG A 17 -13.52 21.15 10.74
N ARG A 18 -12.24 20.95 11.03
CA ARG A 18 -11.49 19.80 10.51
C ARG A 18 -12.17 18.53 11.02
N ARG A 19 -12.78 17.75 10.12
CA ARG A 19 -13.26 16.40 10.43
C ARG A 19 -12.03 15.59 10.83
N ALA A 20 -12.07 14.91 11.96
CA ALA A 20 -11.00 13.98 12.32
C ALA A 20 -10.76 13.06 11.12
N PRO A 21 -9.49 12.82 10.71
CA PRO A 21 -9.22 11.84 9.68
C PRO A 21 -9.91 10.55 10.10
N ALA A 22 -10.71 9.97 9.20
CA ALA A 22 -11.11 8.58 9.38
C ALA A 22 -9.82 7.80 9.62
N ASP A 23 -9.74 7.11 10.76
CA ASP A 23 -8.56 6.43 11.27
C ASP A 23 -7.56 6.07 10.14
N PRO A 24 -6.38 6.71 10.09
CA PRO A 24 -5.46 6.60 8.95
C PRO A 24 -4.91 5.18 8.77
N LEU A 25 -5.07 4.30 9.77
CA LEU A 25 -4.72 2.88 9.72
C LEU A 25 -5.91 2.00 9.33
N ARG A 26 -7.11 2.59 9.18
CA ARG A 26 -8.31 1.86 8.78
C ARG A 26 -8.31 1.68 7.27
N SER A 27 -7.75 0.56 6.83
CA SER A 27 -7.78 0.09 5.44
C SER A 27 -9.20 -0.33 5.04
N SER A 28 -10.13 0.61 4.95
CA SER A 28 -11.50 0.32 4.50
C SER A 28 -11.59 -0.02 3.00
N ARG A 29 -10.46 -0.07 2.30
CA ARG A 29 -10.36 -0.19 0.83
C ARG A 29 -9.46 -1.32 0.35
N ASP A 30 -8.75 -1.99 1.26
CA ASP A 30 -7.87 -3.11 0.92
C ASP A 30 -8.16 -4.24 1.90
N THR A 31 -9.24 -4.96 1.61
CA THR A 31 -9.60 -6.13 2.41
C THR A 31 -8.88 -7.35 1.84
N LYS A 32 -8.42 -8.27 2.69
CA LYS A 32 -7.89 -9.59 2.26
C LYS A 32 -8.81 -10.27 1.23
N ARG A 33 -10.13 -10.09 1.39
CA ARG A 33 -11.17 -10.59 0.48
C ARG A 33 -11.05 -10.03 -0.94
N GLU A 34 -10.71 -8.75 -1.09
CA GLU A 34 -10.48 -8.13 -2.41
C GLU A 34 -9.21 -8.70 -3.02
N ALA A 35 -8.12 -8.81 -2.25
CA ALA A 35 -6.88 -9.44 -2.72
C ALA A 35 -7.10 -10.89 -3.20
N GLU A 36 -7.93 -11.68 -2.50
CA GLU A 36 -8.32 -13.03 -2.94
C GLU A 36 -9.19 -13.02 -4.20
N ALA A 37 -10.07 -12.02 -4.37
CA ALA A 37 -10.88 -11.88 -5.58
C ALA A 37 -10.01 -11.54 -6.78
N TRP A 38 -9.06 -10.63 -6.63
CA TRP A 38 -8.03 -10.32 -7.64
C TRP A 38 -7.18 -11.56 -7.94
N SER A 39 -6.73 -12.31 -6.92
CA SER A 39 -5.96 -13.54 -7.13
C SER A 39 -6.72 -14.63 -7.89
N ARG A 40 -8.05 -14.68 -7.79
CA ARG A 40 -8.89 -15.63 -8.53
C ARG A 40 -9.24 -15.16 -9.94
N ALA A 41 -9.40 -13.85 -10.12
CA ALA A 41 -9.81 -13.26 -11.40
C ALA A 41 -8.68 -13.28 -12.45
N PHE A 42 -7.42 -13.30 -12.00
CA PHE A 42 -6.28 -13.38 -12.90
C PHE A 42 -5.61 -14.74 -12.76
N ASP A 43 -5.49 -15.48 -13.86
CA ASP A 43 -4.65 -16.69 -13.98
C ASP A 43 -3.16 -16.29 -14.00
N ARG A 44 -2.71 -15.69 -12.89
CA ARG A 44 -1.34 -15.21 -12.77
C ARG A 44 -0.43 -16.39 -12.44
N PRO A 45 0.73 -16.51 -13.12
CA PRO A 45 1.80 -17.37 -12.63
C PRO A 45 2.28 -16.82 -11.29
N PHE A 46 1.82 -17.44 -10.21
CA PHE A 46 2.39 -17.19 -8.89
C PHE A 46 3.74 -17.88 -8.80
N VAL A 47 4.70 -17.21 -8.15
CA VAL A 47 5.94 -17.87 -7.73
C VAL A 47 5.56 -19.08 -6.88
N PRO A 48 6.04 -20.29 -7.21
CA PRO A 48 5.71 -21.48 -6.44
C PRO A 48 6.08 -21.30 -4.97
N ARG A 49 5.22 -21.80 -4.07
CA ARG A 49 5.50 -21.75 -2.63
C ARG A 49 6.66 -22.70 -2.31
N GLY A 50 7.62 -22.23 -1.54
CA GLY A 50 8.76 -23.02 -1.12
C GLY A 50 9.85 -22.20 -0.47
N VAL A 51 10.83 -22.88 0.13
CA VAL A 51 12.08 -22.26 0.57
C VAL A 51 13.14 -22.55 -0.48
N TYR A 52 13.61 -21.48 -1.12
CA TYR A 52 14.66 -21.55 -2.14
C TYR A 52 15.93 -20.94 -1.58
N ARG A 53 17.06 -21.60 -1.82
CA ARG A 53 18.37 -21.15 -1.35
C ARG A 53 19.18 -20.72 -2.55
N PHE A 54 19.60 -19.47 -2.54
CA PHE A 54 20.45 -18.86 -3.55
C PHE A 54 21.77 -18.45 -2.90
N ARG A 55 22.84 -18.44 -3.68
CA ARG A 55 24.15 -17.97 -3.22
C ARG A 55 24.25 -16.45 -3.25
N THR A 56 23.53 -15.80 -4.17
CA THR A 56 23.51 -14.35 -4.33
C THR A 56 22.09 -13.82 -4.48
N PHE A 57 21.93 -12.50 -4.41
CA PHE A 57 20.65 -11.82 -4.59
C PHE A 57 20.23 -11.84 -6.08
N GLU A 58 21.20 -11.65 -6.98
CA GLU A 58 20.97 -11.66 -8.43
C GLU A 58 20.42 -13.01 -8.90
N GLU A 59 20.95 -14.11 -8.35
CA GLU A 59 20.45 -15.46 -8.64
C GLU A 59 18.99 -15.63 -8.20
N ALA A 60 18.62 -15.04 -7.05
CA ALA A 60 17.25 -15.05 -6.56
C ALA A 60 16.31 -14.21 -7.46
N ASP A 61 16.77 -13.05 -7.94
CA ASP A 61 15.98 -12.17 -8.80
C ASP A 61 15.75 -12.80 -10.17
N GLU A 62 16.79 -13.33 -10.80
CA GLU A 62 16.68 -14.07 -12.08
C GLU A 62 15.71 -15.25 -11.96
N TRP A 63 15.82 -16.02 -10.87
CA TRP A 63 14.91 -17.13 -10.60
C TRP A 63 13.45 -16.65 -10.43
N MET A 64 13.24 -15.54 -9.70
CA MET A 64 11.91 -14.96 -9.50
C MET A 64 11.28 -14.51 -10.82
N TRP A 65 12.04 -13.82 -11.68
CA TRP A 65 11.59 -13.41 -13.01
C TRP A 65 11.27 -14.59 -13.91
N ALA A 66 12.09 -15.65 -13.85
CA ALA A 66 11.79 -16.89 -14.55
C ALA A 66 10.46 -17.49 -14.06
N MET A 67 10.20 -17.52 -12.75
CA MET A 67 8.94 -18.05 -12.22
C MET A 67 7.72 -17.21 -12.60
N LEU A 68 7.84 -15.88 -12.59
CA LEU A 68 6.75 -14.97 -12.97
C LEU A 68 6.45 -14.96 -14.47
N SER A 69 7.43 -15.26 -15.32
CA SER A 69 7.26 -15.30 -16.78
C SER A 69 6.91 -16.68 -17.32
N ARG A 70 6.90 -17.71 -16.47
CA ARG A 70 6.49 -19.06 -16.87
C ARG A 70 5.07 -19.03 -17.41
N PRO A 71 4.81 -19.64 -18.59
CA PRO A 71 3.45 -19.86 -19.06
C PRO A 71 2.65 -20.58 -17.98
N SER A 72 1.48 -20.04 -17.60
CA SER A 72 0.58 -20.79 -16.75
C SER A 72 0.24 -22.07 -17.50
N ALA A 73 0.33 -23.21 -16.81
CA ALA A 73 -0.27 -24.44 -17.31
C ALA A 73 -1.79 -24.27 -17.17
N SER A 74 -2.38 -23.41 -18.00
CA SER A 74 -3.81 -23.38 -18.25
C SER A 74 -4.20 -24.78 -18.71
N ARG A 75 -4.67 -25.55 -17.73
CA ARG A 75 -5.40 -26.81 -17.77
C ARG A 75 -5.99 -27.09 -19.17
N ARG A 76 -5.52 -28.17 -19.83
CA ARG A 76 -6.35 -28.89 -20.81
C ARG A 76 -7.58 -29.44 -20.12
#